data_AF-E2X6I5-F1
#
_entry.id   AF-E2X6I5-F1
#
_cell.length_a   1.000
_cell.length_b   1.000
_cell.length_c   1.000
_cell.angle_alpha   90.00
_cell.angle_beta   90.00
_cell.angle_gamma   90.00
#
_symmetry.space_group_name_H-M   'P 1'
#
loop_
_entity.id
_entity.type
_entity.pdbx_description
1 polymer ?
#
loop_
_entity_poly.entity_id
_entity_poly.type
_entity_poly.pdbx_seq_one_letter_code
_entity_poly.pdbx_strand_id
1 'polypeptide(L)'
;MDPYVVEEDPGVKSVRNIYDYYKQHHYETIVMGASFRRTEQILALTGCDRLTIAPNFLKELQEKVSPVVRKLIPPSQTFPRPAPMSEAEFRWEHNQDAMAVEKLSEGIRLFAVDQRKLEDLLAAKL
;
A
#
# COMPACT_ATOMS: atom_id res chain seq x y z
N MET A 1 -6.48 25.12 8.01
CA MET A 1 -6.13 23.75 7.64
C MET A 1 -5.27 23.87 6.40
N ASP A 2 -4.03 23.41 6.49
CA ASP A 2 -3.16 23.38 5.32
C ASP A 2 -3.75 22.46 4.24
N PRO A 3 -3.60 22.80 2.96
CA PRO A 3 -4.11 21.98 1.88
C PRO A 3 -3.45 20.60 1.91
N TYR A 4 -4.20 19.56 1.56
CA TYR A 4 -3.65 18.21 1.44
C TYR A 4 -2.60 18.16 0.33
N VAL A 5 -1.37 17.79 0.68
CA VAL A 5 -0.24 17.62 -0.26
C VAL A 5 0.02 16.13 -0.46
N VAL A 6 -0.34 15.61 -1.63
CA VAL A 6 -0.24 14.17 -1.93
C VAL A 6 1.18 13.62 -1.84
N GLU A 7 2.18 14.45 -2.16
CA GLU A 7 3.60 14.09 -2.07
C GLU A 7 4.07 13.92 -0.62
N GLU A 8 3.32 14.47 0.34
CA GLU A 8 3.58 14.33 1.77
C GLU A 8 2.81 13.20 2.43
N ASP A 9 1.85 12.59 1.72
CA ASP A 9 1.02 11.50 2.23
C ASP A 9 1.89 10.30 2.67
N PRO A 10 1.77 9.84 3.93
CA PRO A 10 2.62 8.78 4.46
C PRO A 10 2.43 7.45 3.75
N GLY A 11 1.23 7.14 3.25
CA GLY A 11 0.95 5.94 2.47
C GLY A 11 1.61 5.99 1.08
N VAL A 12 1.55 7.14 0.41
CA VAL A 12 2.25 7.35 -0.87
C VAL A 12 3.76 7.23 -0.69
N LYS A 13 4.34 7.86 0.33
CA LYS A 13 5.76 7.75 0.65
C LYS A 13 6.17 6.31 0.96
N SER A 14 5.37 5.59 1.75
CA SER A 14 5.62 4.18 2.09
C SER A 14 5.71 3.30 0.83
N VAL A 15 4.73 3.39 -0.08
CA VAL A 15 4.72 2.58 -1.30
C VAL A 15 5.88 2.93 -2.24
N ARG A 16 6.25 4.21 -2.36
CA ARG A 16 7.41 4.62 -3.16
C ARG A 16 8.71 4.04 -2.62
N ASN A 17 8.95 4.15 -1.32
CA ASN A 17 10.14 3.59 -0.67
C ASN A 17 10.22 2.07 -0.87
N ILE A 18 9.09 1.36 -0.73
CA ILE A 18 9.01 -0.09 -0.96
C ILE A 18 9.29 -0.43 -2.43
N TYR A 19 8.66 0.30 -3.36
CA TYR A 19 8.86 0.11 -4.80
C TYR A 19 10.34 0.30 -5.18
N ASP A 20 10.95 1.40 -4.75
CA ASP A 20 12.35 1.71 -5.05
C ASP A 20 13.27 0.62 -4.49
N TYR A 21 13.10 0.23 -3.22
CA TYR A 21 13.86 -0.86 -2.62
C TYR A 21 13.74 -2.17 -3.40
N TYR A 22 12.52 -2.52 -3.82
CA TYR A 22 12.27 -3.75 -4.58
C TYR A 22 12.97 -3.71 -5.94
N LYS A 23 12.89 -2.59 -6.66
CA LYS A 23 13.50 -2.45 -7.98
C LYS A 23 15.03 -2.39 -7.90
N GLN A 24 15.56 -1.66 -6.91
CA GLN A 24 17.00 -1.54 -6.68
C GLN A 24 17.66 -2.87 -6.32
N HIS A 25 16.99 -3.73 -5.54
CA HIS A 25 17.53 -5.03 -5.11
C HIS A 25 17.03 -6.21 -5.97
N HIS A 26 16.39 -5.92 -7.11
CA HIS A 26 15.87 -6.93 -8.05
C HIS A 26 14.98 -7.99 -7.39
N TYR A 27 14.08 -7.56 -6.51
CA TYR A 27 13.02 -8.44 -6.00
C TYR A 27 11.92 -8.59 -7.07
N GLU A 28 11.53 -9.84 -7.33
CA GLU A 28 10.49 -10.17 -8.33
C GLU A 28 9.06 -10.09 -7.77
N THR A 29 8.93 -9.88 -6.45
CA THR A 29 7.62 -9.73 -5.82
C THR A 29 6.92 -8.48 -6.38
N ILE A 30 5.70 -8.68 -6.88
CA ILE A 30 4.89 -7.62 -7.47
C ILE A 30 4.50 -6.61 -6.40
N VAL A 31 4.82 -5.32 -6.63
CA VAL A 31 4.38 -4.24 -5.76
C VAL A 31 2.98 -3.80 -6.19
N MET A 32 1.97 -4.08 -5.37
CA MET A 32 0.58 -3.72 -5.63
C MET A 32 0.05 -2.75 -4.56
N GLY A 33 -0.07 -1.47 -4.91
CA GLY A 33 -0.64 -0.46 -4.00
C GLY A 33 -2.14 -0.68 -3.79
N ALA A 34 -2.61 -0.49 -2.55
CA ALA A 34 -3.98 -0.79 -2.13
C ALA A 34 -4.50 0.23 -1.10
N SER A 35 -5.81 0.17 -0.80
CA SER A 35 -6.46 0.96 0.26
C SER A 35 -6.34 2.49 0.06
N PHE A 36 -6.69 2.97 -1.13
CA PHE A 36 -6.76 4.39 -1.43
C PHE A 36 -7.89 5.10 -0.69
N ARG A 37 -7.70 6.39 -0.42
CA ARG A 37 -8.70 7.30 0.14
C ARG A 37 -9.07 8.43 -0.82
N ARG A 38 -8.23 8.68 -1.85
CA ARG A 38 -8.41 9.75 -2.84
C ARG A 38 -7.75 9.39 -4.17
N THR A 39 -8.26 9.94 -5.28
CA THR A 39 -7.68 9.71 -6.61
C THR A 39 -6.25 10.22 -6.75
N GLU A 40 -5.89 11.26 -6.01
CA GLU A 40 -4.58 11.90 -5.99
C GLU A 40 -3.50 10.90 -5.58
N GLN A 41 -3.77 10.06 -4.57
CA GLN A 41 -2.83 9.02 -4.11
C GLN A 41 -2.57 7.98 -5.22
N ILE A 42 -3.60 7.62 -5.99
CA ILE A 42 -3.49 6.69 -7.12
C ILE A 42 -2.62 7.32 -8.21
N LEU A 43 -2.90 8.58 -8.57
CA LEU A 43 -2.14 9.32 -9.58
C LEU A 43 -0.68 9.56 -9.16
N ALA A 44 -0.42 9.72 -7.86
CA ALA A 44 0.92 9.85 -7.31
C ALA A 44 1.76 8.56 -7.37
N LEU A 45 1.11 7.41 -7.61
CA LEU A 45 1.72 6.07 -7.70
C LEU A 45 1.65 5.47 -9.12
N THR A 46 1.36 6.27 -10.14
CA THR A 46 1.35 5.82 -11.54
C THR A 46 2.73 5.26 -11.93
N GLY A 47 2.74 4.06 -12.50
CA GLY A 47 3.99 3.34 -12.81
C GLY A 47 4.40 2.29 -11.79
N CYS A 48 3.69 2.18 -10.65
CA CYS A 48 3.71 0.98 -9.81
C CYS A 48 3.29 -0.27 -10.62
N ASP A 49 3.73 -1.47 -10.22
CA ASP A 49 3.49 -2.68 -11.01
C ASP A 49 1.99 -2.95 -11.17
N ARG A 50 1.24 -2.81 -10.06
CA ARG A 50 -0.22 -2.93 -10.02
C ARG A 50 -0.79 -1.95 -8.99
N LEU A 51 -2.06 -1.59 -9.15
CA LEU A 51 -2.84 -0.87 -8.15
C LEU A 51 -4.22 -1.52 -8.06
N THR A 52 -4.67 -1.87 -6.85
CA THR A 52 -6.04 -2.33 -6.61
C THR A 52 -6.89 -1.15 -6.13
N ILE A 53 -7.91 -0.81 -6.93
CA ILE A 53 -8.64 0.45 -6.81
C ILE A 53 -10.13 0.14 -6.65
N ALA A 54 -10.76 0.76 -5.65
CA ALA A 54 -12.19 0.59 -5.42
C ALA A 54 -13.04 1.14 -6.58
N PRO A 55 -14.20 0.55 -6.89
CA PRO A 55 -15.00 0.93 -8.08
C PRO A 55 -15.37 2.41 -8.17
N ASN A 56 -15.61 3.07 -7.03
CA ASN A 56 -15.92 4.51 -7.00
C ASN A 56 -14.75 5.35 -7.54
N PHE A 57 -13.51 5.04 -7.14
CA PHE A 57 -12.33 5.75 -7.64
C PHE A 57 -12.01 5.40 -9.09
N LEU A 58 -12.28 4.17 -9.54
CA LEU A 58 -12.16 3.82 -10.96
C LEU A 58 -13.10 4.68 -11.82
N LYS A 59 -14.33 4.89 -11.38
CA LYS A 59 -15.29 5.77 -12.05
C LYS A 59 -14.78 7.22 -12.10
N GLU A 60 -14.34 7.75 -10.97
CA GLU A 60 -13.78 9.12 -10.90
C GLU A 60 -12.56 9.30 -11.83
N LEU A 61 -11.69 8.30 -11.92
CA LEU A 61 -10.53 8.31 -12.82
C LEU A 61 -10.93 8.22 -14.29
N GLN A 62 -11.97 7.45 -14.61
CA GLN A 62 -12.50 7.31 -15.97
C GLN A 62 -13.15 8.61 -16.47
N GLU A 63 -13.81 9.36 -15.60
CA GLU A 63 -14.49 10.62 -15.93
C GLU A 63 -13.52 11.80 -16.11
N LYS A 64 -12.31 11.73 -15.53
CA LYS A 64 -11.30 12.78 -15.63
C LYS A 64 -10.43 12.62 -16.88
N VAL A 65 -10.64 13.49 -17.87
CA VAL A 65 -9.79 13.58 -19.07
C VAL A 65 -8.68 14.60 -18.83
N SER A 66 -7.60 14.14 -18.19
CA SER A 66 -6.37 14.91 -17.99
C SER A 66 -5.14 14.06 -18.28
N PRO A 67 -4.04 14.64 -18.80
CA PRO A 67 -2.80 13.89 -18.99
C PRO A 67 -2.34 13.26 -17.67
N VAL A 68 -2.02 11.96 -17.73
CA VAL A 68 -1.45 11.22 -16.59
C VAL A 68 0.05 11.09 -16.80
N VAL A 69 0.82 11.64 -15.86
CA VAL A 69 2.28 11.55 -15.85
C VAL A 69 2.69 10.36 -14.99
N ARG A 70 3.56 9.49 -15.53
CA ARG A 70 4.17 8.40 -14.77
C ARG A 70 5.04 8.96 -13.64
N LYS A 71 4.85 8.46 -12.42
CA LYS A 71 5.58 8.91 -11.21
C LYS A 71 6.63 7.92 -10.75
N LEU A 72 6.33 6.62 -10.77
CA LEU A 72 7.23 5.56 -10.34
C LEU A 72 7.97 5.00 -11.56
N ILE A 73 9.28 5.21 -11.58
CA ILE A 73 10.20 4.78 -12.64
C ILE A 73 11.25 3.91 -11.94
N PRO A 74 11.53 2.68 -12.42
CA PRO A 74 12.59 1.85 -11.84
C PRO A 74 13.91 2.63 -11.76
N PRO A 75 14.59 2.66 -10.60
CA PRO A 75 15.88 3.32 -10.45
C PRO A 75 16.93 2.71 -11.39
N SER A 76 17.83 3.54 -11.92
CA SER A 76 18.94 3.09 -12.78
C SER A 76 20.03 2.36 -12.00
N GLN A 77 20.21 2.74 -10.73
CA GLN A 77 21.15 2.10 -9.83
C GLN A 77 20.54 0.84 -9.21
N THR A 78 21.34 -0.20 -9.11
CA THR A 78 20.95 -1.46 -8.50
C THR A 78 21.99 -1.93 -7.50
N PHE A 79 21.55 -2.76 -6.56
CA PHE A 79 22.37 -3.27 -5.47
C PHE A 79 22.16 -4.78 -5.31
N PRO A 80 23.16 -5.53 -4.80
CA PRO A 80 22.93 -6.90 -4.37
C PRO A 80 21.89 -6.93 -3.24
N ARG A 81 21.19 -8.05 -3.09
CA ARG A 81 20.26 -8.25 -1.96
C ARG A 81 21.07 -8.27 -0.65
N PRO A 82 20.60 -7.57 0.40
CA PRO A 82 21.23 -7.69 1.71
C PRO A 82 21.00 -9.08 2.30
N ALA A 83 21.68 -9.36 3.42
CA ALA A 83 21.38 -10.56 4.20
C ALA A 83 19.91 -10.55 4.65
N PRO A 84 19.23 -11.71 4.69
CA PRO A 84 17.88 -11.79 5.25
C PRO A 84 17.87 -11.33 6.70
N MET A 85 16.83 -10.57 7.07
CA MET A 85 16.61 -10.19 8.46
C MET A 85 16.24 -11.43 9.28
N SER A 86 16.78 -11.50 10.50
CA SER A 86 16.31 -12.41 11.53
C SER A 86 14.94 -12.00 12.06
N GLU A 87 14.26 -12.92 12.75
CA GLU A 87 12.98 -12.60 13.41
C GLU A 87 13.13 -11.47 14.44
N ALA A 88 14.24 -11.46 15.19
CA ALA A 88 14.49 -10.44 16.20
C ALA A 88 14.65 -9.05 15.59
N GLU A 89 15.42 -8.94 14.50
CA GLU A 89 15.58 -7.68 13.75
C GLU A 89 14.25 -7.22 13.16
N PHE A 90 13.48 -8.12 12.56
CA PHE A 90 12.14 -7.80 12.05
C PHE A 90 11.22 -7.24 13.12
N ARG A 91 11.12 -7.93 14.27
CA ARG A 91 10.27 -7.49 15.37
C ARG A 91 10.75 -6.15 15.93
N TRP A 92 12.05 -5.96 16.08
CA TRP A 92 12.60 -4.70 16.59
C TRP A 92 12.28 -3.53 15.66
N GLU A 93 12.66 -3.62 14.38
CA GLU A 93 12.44 -2.57 13.38
C GLU A 93 10.94 -2.29 13.18
N HIS A 94 10.10 -3.32 13.11
CA HIS A 94 8.65 -3.14 13.00
C HIS A 94 8.07 -2.37 14.20
N ASN A 95 8.55 -2.64 15.42
CA ASN A 95 8.09 -1.94 16.62
C ASN A 95 8.63 -0.51 16.77
N GLN A 96 9.56 -0.07 15.92
CA GLN A 96 9.97 1.34 15.86
C GLN A 96 8.95 2.22 15.11
N ASP A 97 8.09 1.64 14.28
CA ASP A 97 7.02 2.35 13.57
C ASP A 97 5.67 2.16 14.29
N ALA A 98 5.31 3.15 15.11
CA ALA A 98 4.05 3.12 15.87
C ALA A 98 2.82 2.96 14.97
N MET A 99 2.80 3.59 13.79
CA MET A 99 1.68 3.50 12.86
C MET A 99 1.58 2.08 12.28
N ALA A 100 2.70 1.48 11.89
CA ALA A 100 2.72 0.12 11.38
C ALA A 100 2.24 -0.90 12.42
N VAL A 101 2.68 -0.77 13.68
CA VAL A 101 2.25 -1.64 14.79
C VAL A 101 0.74 -1.53 15.01
N GLU A 102 0.23 -0.31 15.14
CA GLU A 102 -1.18 -0.07 15.42
C GLU A 102 -2.06 -0.56 14.26
N LYS A 103 -1.71 -0.22 13.01
CA LYS A 103 -2.52 -0.54 11.83
C LYS A 103 -2.50 -2.01 11.47
N LEU A 104 -1.38 -2.71 11.66
CA LEU A 104 -1.34 -4.16 11.50
C LEU A 104 -2.29 -4.84 12.50
N SER A 105 -2.18 -4.47 13.77
CA SER A 105 -2.96 -5.05 14.85
C SER A 105 -4.46 -4.74 14.71
N GLU A 106 -4.80 -3.49 14.35
CA GLU A 106 -6.16 -3.05 14.08
C GLU A 106 -6.78 -3.81 12.89
N GLY A 107 -6.06 -3.91 11.77
CA GLY A 107 -6.55 -4.58 10.57
C GLY A 107 -6.90 -6.05 10.80
N ILE A 108 -6.04 -6.78 11.51
CA ILE A 108 -6.31 -8.19 11.87
C ILE A 108 -7.59 -8.30 12.70
N ARG A 109 -7.78 -7.43 13.71
CA ARG A 109 -8.98 -7.45 14.55
C ARG A 109 -10.24 -7.14 13.76
N LEU A 110 -10.19 -6.17 12.84
CA LEU A 110 -11.34 -5.80 12.01
C LEU A 110 -11.76 -6.95 11.08
N PHE A 111 -10.80 -7.59 10.41
CA PHE A 111 -11.12 -8.77 9.59
C PHE A 111 -11.69 -9.92 10.43
N ALA A 112 -11.19 -10.16 11.64
CA ALA A 112 -11.74 -11.19 12.53
C ALA A 112 -13.18 -10.87 12.99
N VAL A 113 -13.50 -9.59 13.19
CA VAL A 113 -14.88 -9.15 13.49
C VAL A 113 -15.80 -9.43 12.30
N ASP A 114 -15.38 -9.08 11.09
CA ASP A 114 -16.21 -9.28 9.90
C ASP A 114 -16.36 -10.76 9.53
N GLN A 115 -15.33 -11.58 9.78
CA GLN A 115 -15.40 -13.03 9.65
C GLN A 115 -16.48 -13.65 10.57
N ARG A 116 -16.54 -13.25 11.85
CA ARG A 116 -17.58 -13.72 12.78
C ARG A 116 -18.98 -13.32 12.35
N LYS A 117 -19.16 -12.08 11.87
CA LYS A 117 -20.46 -11.63 11.32
C LYS A 117 -20.90 -12.50 10.14
N LEU A 118 -19.96 -12.87 9.27
CA LEU A 118 -20.24 -13.76 8.15
C LEU A 118 -20.65 -15.16 8.65
N GLU A 119 -19.94 -15.71 9.64
CA GLU A 119 -20.26 -16.99 10.26
C GLU A 119 -21.66 -16.99 10.89
N ASP A 120 -22.02 -15.95 11.64
CA ASP A 120 -23.36 -15.80 12.24
C ASP A 120 -24.46 -15.74 11.16
N LEU A 121 -24.22 -15.00 10.07
CA LEU A 121 -25.15 -14.88 8.95
C LEU A 121 -25.37 -16.23 8.25
N LEU A 122 -24.30 -17.02 8.08
CA LEU A 122 -24.39 -18.36 7.50
C LEU A 122 -25.09 -19.34 8.44
N ALA A 123 -24.77 -19.31 9.74
CA ALA A 123 -25.41 -20.15 10.74
C ALA A 123 -26.92 -19.90 10.83
N ALA A 124 -27.38 -18.65 10.67
CA ALA A 124 -28.80 -18.32 10.64
C ALA A 124 -29.53 -18.80 9.37
N LYS A 125 -28.81 -19.29 8.35
CA LYS A 125 -29.35 -19.82 7.09
C LYS A 125 -29.23 -21.34 6.97
N LEU A 126 -28.58 -21.99 7.92
CA LEU A 126 -28.43 -23.45 8.02
C LEU A 126 -29.49 -24.02 8.97
#